data_AF-A0A354MAF8-F1
#
_entry.id   AF-A0A354MAF8-F1
#
_cell.length_a   1.000
_cell.length_b   1.000
_cell.length_c   1.000
_cell.angle_alpha   90.00
_cell.angle_beta   90.00
_cell.angle_gamma   90.00
#
_symmetry.space_group_name_H-M   'P 1'
#
loop_
_entity.id
_entity.type
_entity.pdbx_description
1 polymer ?
#
loop_
_entity_poly.entity_id
_entity_poly.type
_entity_poly.pdbx_seq_one_letter_code
_entity_poly.pdbx_strand_id
1 'polypeptide(L)'
;MAKADLNHLPSLKVTIWIKWFNSRKVYNQEFIEISVNILQSKEFTIKGLPKNCQAKDIGIEVFFDDKLMCYVEQSLNSSELLK
;
A
#
# COMPACT_ATOMS: atom_id res chain seq x y z
N MET A 1 -8.51 19.73 29.84
CA MET A 1 -8.03 18.87 28.73
C MET A 1 -9.20 18.71 27.76
N ALA A 2 -9.11 19.32 26.58
CA ALA A 2 -10.13 19.15 25.55
C ALA A 2 -10.04 17.71 25.02
N LYS A 3 -11.13 16.93 25.14
CA LYS A 3 -11.27 15.68 24.38
C LYS A 3 -11.28 16.08 22.90
N ALA A 4 -10.33 15.56 22.13
CA ALA A 4 -10.39 15.72 20.67
C ALA A 4 -11.74 15.17 20.20
N ASP A 5 -12.53 16.00 19.53
CA ASP A 5 -13.82 15.60 18.98
C ASP A 5 -13.54 14.74 17.75
N LEU A 6 -13.42 13.43 18.00
CA LEU A 6 -13.04 12.44 17.00
C LEU A 6 -14.03 12.40 15.81
N ASN A 7 -15.24 12.94 15.95
CA ASN A 7 -16.29 12.93 14.94
C ASN A 7 -16.00 13.83 13.72
N HIS A 8 -14.98 14.70 13.79
CA HIS A 8 -14.63 15.66 12.75
C HIS A 8 -13.21 15.48 12.19
N LEU A 9 -12.63 14.29 12.31
CA LEU A 9 -11.33 14.03 11.67
C LEU A 9 -11.47 14.11 10.14
N PRO A 10 -10.63 14.91 9.46
CA PRO A 10 -10.63 14.96 8.00
C PRO A 10 -10.22 13.60 7.43
N SER A 11 -10.71 13.31 6.23
CA SER A 11 -10.28 12.12 5.51
C SER A 11 -8.78 12.19 5.23
N LEU A 12 -8.06 11.11 5.50
CA LEU A 12 -6.62 11.01 5.32
C LEU A 12 -6.32 10.56 3.89
N LYS A 13 -5.41 11.27 3.21
CA LYS A 13 -4.91 10.80 1.91
C LYS A 13 -3.90 9.69 2.14
N VAL A 14 -4.21 8.51 1.62
CA VAL A 14 -3.33 7.35 1.65
C VAL A 14 -2.82 7.08 0.25
N THR A 15 -1.51 7.06 0.10
CA THR A 15 -0.83 6.68 -1.15
C THR A 15 -0.16 5.34 -0.95
N ILE A 16 -0.50 4.37 -1.79
CA ILE A 16 0.08 3.03 -1.77
C ILE A 16 0.95 2.89 -3.01
N TRP A 17 2.24 2.66 -2.82
CA TRP A 17 3.17 2.30 -3.88
C TRP A 17 3.38 0.80 -3.93
N ILE A 18 3.32 0.25 -5.14
CA ILE A 18 3.54 -1.17 -5.40
C ILE A 18 4.71 -1.27 -6.36
N LYS A 19 5.77 -1.96 -5.94
CA LYS A 19 7.04 -2.03 -6.67
C LYS A 19 7.36 -3.50 -6.97
N TRP A 20 7.70 -3.79 -8.22
CA TRP A 20 8.23 -5.08 -8.64
C TRP A 20 9.71 -4.94 -8.89
N PHE A 21 10.51 -5.74 -8.20
CA PHE A 21 11.96 -5.64 -8.29
C PHE A 21 12.64 -7.00 -8.25
N ASN A 22 13.93 -6.96 -8.61
CA ASN A 22 14.84 -8.08 -8.44
C ASN A 22 16.12 -7.49 -7.85
N SER A 23 16.44 -7.89 -6.61
CA SER A 23 17.52 -7.29 -5.84
C SER A 23 17.34 -5.77 -5.69
N ARG A 24 18.16 -4.94 -6.35
CA ARG A 24 18.09 -3.46 -6.25
C ARG A 24 17.43 -2.78 -7.44
N LYS A 25 17.04 -3.53 -8.47
CA LYS A 25 16.48 -2.96 -9.69
C LYS A 25 14.96 -3.04 -9.66
N VAL A 26 14.30 -1.88 -9.73
CA VAL A 26 12.84 -1.77 -9.90
C VAL A 26 12.52 -1.90 -11.39
N TYR A 27 11.64 -2.84 -11.74
CA TYR A 27 11.21 -3.12 -13.12
C TYR A 27 9.84 -2.53 -13.43
N ASN A 28 8.96 -2.49 -12.44
CA ASN A 28 7.67 -1.84 -12.55
C ASN A 28 7.33 -1.17 -11.22
N GLN A 29 6.59 -0.08 -11.29
CA GLN A 29 6.01 0.56 -10.12
C GLN A 29 4.65 1.15 -10.47
N GLU A 30 3.71 1.03 -9.55
CA GLU A 30 2.37 1.59 -9.64
C GLU A 30 2.06 2.29 -8.33
N PHE A 31 1.19 3.30 -8.37
CA PHE A 31 0.67 3.92 -7.17
C PHE A 31 -0.85 4.02 -7.22
N ILE A 32 -1.45 3.92 -6.04
CA ILE A 32 -2.89 4.04 -5.81
C ILE A 32 -3.07 5.11 -4.75
N GLU A 33 -3.93 6.08 -5.03
CA GLU A 33 -4.33 7.08 -4.02
C GLU A 33 -5.76 6.81 -3.59
N ILE A 34 -5.97 6.71 -2.28
CA ILE A 34 -7.30 6.55 -1.69
C ILE A 34 -7.47 7.56 -0.55
N SER A 35 -8.69 8.05 -0.38
CA SER A 35 -9.06 8.88 0.77
C SER A 35 -9.72 8.00 1.82
N VAL A 36 -9.15 7.91 3.02
CA VAL A 36 -9.61 7.03 4.09
C VAL A 36 -10.20 7.85 5.23
N ASN A 37 -11.46 7.59 5.56
CA ASN A 37 -12.02 8.02 6.83
C ASN A 37 -11.61 7.02 7.92
N ILE A 38 -10.72 7.44 8.82
CA ILE A 38 -10.13 6.59 9.87
C ILE A 38 -11.21 6.02 10.82
N LEU A 39 -12.32 6.73 11.02
CA LEU A 39 -13.40 6.28 11.91
C LEU A 39 -14.25 5.17 11.29
N GLN A 40 -14.21 5.03 9.97
CA GLN A 40 -15.03 4.10 9.20
C GLN A 40 -14.18 3.19 8.31
N SER A 41 -12.88 3.07 8.60
CA SER A 41 -11.95 2.35 7.75
C SER A 41 -12.34 0.87 7.64
N LYS A 42 -12.48 0.39 6.41
CA LYS A 42 -12.66 -1.03 6.07
C LYS A 42 -11.39 -1.57 5.43
N GLU A 43 -11.29 -2.90 5.37
CA GLU A 43 -10.27 -3.58 4.59
C GLU A 43 -10.29 -3.11 3.13
N PHE A 44 -9.10 -2.86 2.59
CA PHE A 44 -8.90 -2.51 1.20
C PHE A 44 -8.09 -3.63 0.52
N THR A 45 -8.66 -4.24 -0.50
CA THR A 45 -8.01 -5.31 -1.26
C THR A 45 -7.60 -4.78 -2.63
N ILE A 46 -6.30 -4.82 -2.90
CA ILE A 46 -5.76 -4.51 -4.23
C ILE A 46 -5.90 -5.76 -5.11
N LYS A 47 -6.51 -5.59 -6.29
CA LYS A 47 -6.78 -6.69 -7.24
C LYS A 47 -6.18 -6.36 -8.60
N GLY A 48 -5.97 -7.40 -9.42
CA GLY A 48 -5.52 -7.23 -10.80
C GLY A 48 -4.06 -6.82 -10.96
N LEU A 49 -3.21 -7.14 -9.97
CA LEU A 49 -1.79 -6.84 -10.03
C LEU A 49 -1.14 -7.51 -11.25
N PRO A 50 -0.33 -6.78 -12.05
CA PRO A 50 0.31 -7.33 -13.23
C PRO A 50 1.30 -8.44 -12.86
N LYS A 51 1.32 -9.49 -13.67
CA LYS A 51 2.36 -10.52 -13.58
C LYS A 51 3.64 -10.00 -14.22
N ASN A 52 4.67 -9.76 -13.42
CA ASN A 52 5.99 -9.36 -13.90
C ASN A 52 6.98 -10.52 -13.80
N CYS A 53 7.23 -11.20 -14.92
CA CYS A 53 8.09 -12.39 -14.97
C CYS A 53 9.58 -12.11 -14.68
N GLN A 54 10.01 -10.84 -14.68
CA GLN A 54 11.40 -10.45 -14.41
C GLN A 54 11.65 -10.09 -12.95
N ALA A 55 10.57 -9.84 -12.20
CA ALA A 55 10.65 -9.52 -10.78
C ALA A 55 10.75 -10.80 -9.95
N LYS A 56 11.52 -10.73 -8.87
CA LYS A 56 11.58 -11.80 -7.85
C LYS A 56 10.80 -11.43 -6.60
N ASP A 57 10.64 -10.14 -6.37
CA ASP A 57 10.10 -9.58 -5.14
C ASP A 57 9.07 -8.49 -5.48
N ILE A 58 8.08 -8.36 -4.59
CA ILE A 58 7.08 -7.30 -4.62
C ILE A 58 7.17 -6.52 -3.30
N GLY A 59 7.16 -5.20 -3.41
CA GLY A 59 7.16 -4.28 -2.28
C GLY A 59 5.89 -3.45 -2.27
N ILE A 60 5.33 -3.26 -1.09
CA ILE A 60 4.19 -2.38 -0.84
C ILE A 60 4.63 -1.33 0.18
N GLU A 61 4.58 -0.07 -0.21
CA GLU A 61 4.83 1.07 0.68
C GLU A 61 3.52 1.86 0.86
N VAL A 62 3.14 2.14 2.09
CA VAL A 62 1.92 2.90 2.42
C VAL A 62 2.32 4.22 3.04
N PHE A 63 1.84 5.31 2.46
CA PHE A 63 2.11 6.67 2.88
C PHE A 63 0.83 7.37 3.33
N PHE A 64 0.90 8.08 4.46
CA PHE A 64 -0.15 9.00 4.91
C PHE A 64 0.42 10.42 4.85
N ASP A 65 -0.19 11.30 4.05
CA ASP A 65 0.29 12.67 3.82
C ASP A 65 1.82 12.73 3.57
N ASP A 66 2.28 11.92 2.61
CA ASP A 66 3.69 11.76 2.19
C ASP A 66 4.66 11.17 3.23
N LYS A 67 4.17 10.74 4.39
CA LYS A 67 4.97 10.02 5.39
C LYS A 67 4.81 8.52 5.23
N LEU A 68 5.92 7.79 5.08
CA LEU A 68 5.92 6.33 5.04
C LEU A 68 5.48 5.78 6.40
N MET A 69 4.37 5.04 6.38
CA MET A 69 3.76 4.45 7.57
C MET A 69 4.06 2.95 7.67
N CYS A 70 4.04 2.26 6.54
CA CYS A 70 4.25 0.83 6.47
C CYS A 70 5.00 0.49 5.20
N TYR A 71 5.87 -0.50 5.30
CA TYR A 71 6.55 -1.10 4.17
C TYR A 71 6.62 -2.61 4.38
N VAL A 72 6.25 -3.36 3.34
CA VAL A 72 6.39 -4.81 3.29
C VAL A 72 7.05 -5.19 1.98
N GLU A 73 8.05 -6.06 2.06
CA GLU A 73 8.67 -6.73 0.92
C GLU A 73 8.41 -8.22 1.05
N GLN A 74 8.02 -8.85 -0.06
CA GLN A 74 7.78 -10.28 -0.11
C GLN A 74 8.33 -10.87 -1.41
N SER A 75 8.95 -12.03 -1.33
CA SER A 75 9.36 -12.78 -2.52
C SER A 75 8.15 -13.38 -3.21
N LEU A 76 8.02 -13.15 -4.52
CA LEU A 76 6.94 -13.67 -5.36
C LEU A 76 6.91 -15.21 -5.38
N ASN A 77 8.06 -15.87 -5.17
CA ASN A 77 8.14 -17.33 -5.10
C ASN A 77 7.52 -17.91 -3.82
N SER A 78 7.38 -17.09 -2.78
CA SER A 78 6.82 -17.47 -1.48
C SER A 78 5.41 -16.90 -1.24
N SER A 79 4.84 -16.22 -2.24
CA SER A 79 3.53 -15.58 -2.13
C SER A 79 2.40 -16.53 -2.55
N GLU A 80 1.35 -16.58 -1.74
CA GLU A 80 0.12 -17.26 -2.11
C GLU A 80 -0.71 -16.36 -3.02
N LEU A 81 -1.13 -16.89 -4.17
CA LEU A 81 -2.10 -16.23 -5.05
C LEU A 81 -3.51 -16.61 -4.57
N LEU A 82 -4.18 -15.69 -3.88
CA LEU A 82 -5.59 -15.81 -3.56
C LEU A 82 -6.39 -15.70 -4.88
N LYS A 83 -6.98 -16.83 -5.31
CA LYS A 83 -7.85 -16.92 -6.50
C LYS A 83 -9.30 -16.66 -6.14
#